data_AF-A0AB37UQL5-F1
#
_entry.id   AF-A0AB37UQL5-F1
#
_cell.length_a   1.000
_cell.length_b   1.000
_cell.length_c   1.000
_cell.angle_alpha   90.00
_cell.angle_beta   90.00
_cell.angle_gamma   90.00
#
_symmetry.space_group_name_H-M   'P 1'
#
loop_
_entity.id
_entity.type
_entity.pdbx_description
1 polymer ?
#
loop_
_entity_poly.entity_id
_entity_poly.type
_entity_poly.pdbx_seq_one_letter_code
_entity_poly.pdbx_strand_id
1 'polypeptide(L)'
;MTTIQRKYSLPNCTLVLEGLSDRATDSQSFDGRPVLTILTYVECQLIQAKQTLTGGRDFFESLVTAVSGYAQEFLSHVTHPEAHNKESSLVHLQKIDRDRHRLTVQPESHKESEANSHTEGTTQEVELTTVQLFDLVEAIDQFFADNQTLPDLTLQLAPVSRRYVRSGQQLVKQAVPATVGASGLALAAIAFFLIPIPEAVRRPTEATSPSAQSTNIANAPPITDPLQLVQLQQKLTDQLRPAWKPNVALGQDLVYRVGVAANGAIKGYVATNDISNGQVQQTPLPRLLSQPAAGSATPPESLAQFQVTFTPKGEVQVKPWEAKK
;
A
#
# COMPACT_ATOMS: atom_id res chain seq x y z
N MET A 1 -5.61 17.30 35.12
CA MET A 1 -6.11 16.97 33.78
C MET A 1 -6.61 18.26 33.16
N THR A 2 -6.14 18.61 31.97
CA THR A 2 -6.66 19.75 31.21
C THR A 2 -7.49 19.22 30.05
N THR A 3 -8.62 19.88 29.78
CA THR A 3 -9.45 19.58 28.62
C THR A 3 -8.79 20.13 27.37
N ILE A 4 -8.73 19.32 26.32
CA ILE A 4 -8.12 19.65 25.03
C ILE A 4 -9.15 19.39 23.95
N GLN A 5 -9.19 20.29 22.98
CA GLN A 5 -9.99 20.13 21.78
C GLN A 5 -9.08 20.13 20.54
N ARG A 6 -9.40 19.26 19.59
CA ARG A 6 -8.76 19.15 18.28
C ARG A 6 -9.81 19.28 17.22
N LYS A 7 -9.51 20.01 16.15
CA LYS A 7 -10.43 20.27 15.06
C LYS A 7 -9.74 20.08 13.72
N TYR A 8 -10.33 19.24 12.88
CA TYR A 8 -9.93 18.97 11.51
C TYR A 8 -11.06 19.47 10.59
N SER A 9 -10.79 20.48 9.78
CA SER A 9 -11.83 21.24 9.07
C SER A 9 -11.59 21.19 7.56
N LEU A 10 -12.49 20.50 6.87
CA LEU A 10 -12.55 20.36 5.43
C LEU A 10 -13.81 21.07 4.89
N PRO A 11 -13.92 21.35 3.58
CA PRO A 11 -15.04 22.11 3.02
C PRO A 11 -16.43 21.53 3.31
N ASN A 12 -16.57 20.21 3.37
CA ASN A 12 -17.86 19.55 3.63
C ASN A 12 -17.91 18.71 4.91
N CYS A 13 -16.78 18.60 5.63
CA CYS A 13 -16.65 17.80 6.84
C CYS A 13 -15.87 18.57 7.90
N THR A 14 -16.36 18.61 9.14
CA THR A 14 -15.58 19.08 10.28
C THR A 14 -15.61 18.02 11.37
N LEU A 15 -14.43 17.55 11.75
CA LEU A 15 -14.24 16.56 12.80
C LEU A 15 -13.64 17.25 14.04
N VAL A 16 -14.32 17.17 15.16
CA VAL A 16 -13.91 17.76 16.45
C VAL A 16 -13.77 16.65 17.47
N LEU A 17 -12.61 16.59 18.14
CA LEU A 17 -12.33 15.65 19.22
C LEU A 17 -12.08 16.46 20.49
N GLU A 18 -12.79 16.12 21.56
CA GLU A 18 -12.60 16.70 22.89
C GLU A 18 -12.21 15.61 23.87
N GLY A 19 -11.20 15.90 24.68
CA GLY A 19 -10.61 14.91 25.56
C GLY A 19 -9.74 15.50 26.66
N LEU A 20 -9.07 14.62 27.39
CA LEU A 20 -8.19 14.98 28.49
C LEU A 20 -6.73 14.67 28.13
N SER A 21 -5.82 15.50 28.63
CA SER A 21 -4.40 15.15 28.73
C SER A 21 -4.03 14.65 30.11
N ASP A 22 -3.02 13.78 30.11
CA ASP A 22 -2.26 13.45 31.31
C ASP A 22 -1.08 14.41 31.47
N ARG A 23 -1.01 15.11 32.60
CA ARG A 23 0.10 16.04 32.94
C ARG A 23 1.45 15.33 33.05
N ALA A 24 1.48 14.00 33.22
CA ALA A 24 2.72 13.23 33.21
C ALA A 24 3.40 13.22 31.82
N THR A 25 2.62 13.40 30.74
CA THR A 25 3.12 13.39 29.35
C THR A 25 3.61 14.75 28.85
N ASP A 26 3.52 15.82 29.66
CA ASP A 26 4.01 17.17 29.29
C ASP A 26 5.51 17.16 28.93
N SER A 27 6.30 16.24 29.50
CA SER A 27 7.72 16.05 29.21
C SER A 27 8.02 15.43 27.82
N GLN A 28 7.01 14.87 27.14
CA GLN A 28 7.10 14.31 25.80
C GLN A 28 6.51 15.25 24.73
N SER A 29 6.04 16.44 25.11
CA SER A 29 5.53 17.43 24.16
C SER A 29 6.69 18.08 23.40
N PHE A 30 6.88 17.71 22.13
CA PHE A 30 7.95 18.25 21.29
C PHE A 30 7.78 19.75 20.95
N ASP A 31 6.59 20.32 21.17
CA ASP A 31 6.23 21.71 20.82
C ASP A 31 5.41 22.46 21.90
N GLY A 32 5.33 21.93 23.13
CA GLY A 32 4.49 22.52 24.20
C GLY A 32 2.99 22.41 23.95
N ARG A 33 2.56 21.70 22.90
CA ARG A 33 1.18 21.33 22.63
C ARG A 33 0.85 20.07 23.45
N PRO A 34 -0.14 20.10 24.35
CA PRO A 34 -0.44 18.97 25.21
C PRO A 34 -1.06 17.82 24.41
N VAL A 35 -0.79 16.58 24.81
CA VAL A 35 -1.25 15.36 24.13
C VAL A 35 -2.63 14.97 24.63
N LEU A 36 -3.58 14.74 23.71
CA LEU A 36 -4.90 14.21 24.05
C LEU A 36 -4.82 12.69 24.10
N THR A 37 -4.96 12.08 25.29
CA THR A 37 -4.84 10.62 25.49
C THR A 37 -6.19 9.96 25.74
N ILE A 38 -7.11 10.67 26.39
CA ILE A 38 -8.46 10.18 26.70
C ILE A 38 -9.46 10.95 25.85
N LEU A 39 -10.24 10.25 25.03
CA LEU A 39 -11.32 10.83 24.24
C LEU A 39 -12.62 10.84 25.04
N THR A 40 -13.18 12.02 25.26
CA THR A 40 -14.45 12.19 25.99
C THR A 40 -15.62 12.31 25.02
N TYR A 41 -15.40 13.05 23.93
CA TYR A 41 -16.46 13.41 23.00
C TYR A 41 -15.90 13.61 21.59
N VAL A 42 -16.66 13.15 20.60
CA VAL A 42 -16.39 13.37 19.18
C VAL A 42 -17.63 13.93 18.53
N GLU A 43 -17.39 14.88 17.63
CA GLU A 43 -18.40 15.46 16.78
C GLU A 43 -17.92 15.45 15.33
N CYS A 44 -18.72 14.88 14.45
CA CYS A 44 -18.51 14.89 13.01
C CYS A 44 -19.67 15.64 12.35
N GLN A 45 -19.40 16.86 11.91
CA GLN A 45 -20.35 17.72 11.22
C GLN A 45 -20.22 17.55 9.71
N LEU A 46 -21.32 17.16 9.07
CA LEU A 46 -21.41 17.04 7.61
C LEU A 46 -22.24 18.22 7.09
N ILE A 47 -21.53 19.28 6.65
CA ILE A 47 -22.06 20.64 6.50
C ILE A 47 -23.28 20.68 5.58
N GLN A 48 -23.19 20.02 4.43
CA GLN A 48 -24.27 20.03 3.44
C GLN A 48 -25.41 19.06 3.79
N ALA A 49 -25.11 17.99 4.55
CA ALA A 49 -26.13 17.05 5.03
C ALA A 49 -26.93 17.64 6.21
N LYS A 50 -26.46 18.74 6.84
CA LYS A 50 -27.02 19.34 8.06
C LYS A 50 -27.22 18.34 9.20
N GLN A 51 -26.42 17.29 9.20
CA GLN A 51 -26.43 16.27 10.23
C GLN A 51 -25.10 16.31 10.97
N THR A 52 -25.19 16.21 12.29
CA THR A 52 -24.05 16.08 13.17
C THR A 52 -24.12 14.69 13.77
N LEU A 53 -23.03 13.94 13.62
CA LEU A 53 -22.84 12.65 14.27
C LEU A 53 -22.02 12.89 15.53
N THR A 54 -22.44 12.32 16.66
CA THR A 54 -21.74 12.49 17.93
C THR A 54 -21.56 11.15 18.64
N GLY A 55 -20.53 11.05 19.46
CA GLY A 55 -20.29 9.85 20.25
C GLY A 55 -19.00 9.90 21.06
N GLY A 56 -18.72 8.80 21.75
CA GLY A 56 -17.48 8.61 22.51
C GLY A 56 -16.38 7.96 21.69
N ARG A 57 -15.46 7.29 22.40
CA ARG A 57 -14.35 6.57 21.78
C ARG A 57 -14.83 5.45 20.85
N ASP A 58 -15.72 4.58 21.31
CA ASP A 58 -16.17 3.40 20.56
C ASP A 58 -16.85 3.79 19.24
N PHE A 59 -17.70 4.83 19.28
CA PHE A 59 -18.25 5.45 18.08
C PHE A 59 -17.15 5.91 17.11
N PHE A 60 -16.13 6.62 17.61
CA PHE A 60 -15.06 7.14 16.77
C PHE A 60 -14.19 6.02 16.18
N GLU A 61 -13.83 5.00 16.96
CA GLU A 61 -13.09 3.83 16.45
C GLU A 61 -13.89 3.11 15.35
N SER A 62 -15.20 2.95 15.57
CA SER A 62 -16.07 2.35 14.56
C SER A 62 -16.23 3.23 13.32
N LEU A 63 -16.33 4.56 13.47
CA LEU A 63 -16.39 5.51 12.35
C LEU A 63 -15.13 5.42 11.50
N VAL A 64 -13.97 5.52 12.12
CA VAL A 64 -12.66 5.44 11.46
C VAL A 64 -12.53 4.12 10.69
N THR A 65 -12.86 3.01 11.33
CA THR A 65 -12.78 1.67 10.72
C THR A 65 -13.72 1.56 9.52
N ALA A 66 -14.98 1.97 9.67
CA ALA A 66 -16.00 1.88 8.62
C ALA A 66 -15.67 2.78 7.42
N VAL A 67 -15.28 4.03 7.66
CA VAL A 67 -14.94 4.98 6.58
C VAL A 67 -13.71 4.51 5.81
N SER A 68 -12.66 4.08 6.52
CA SER A 68 -11.42 3.65 5.89
C SER A 68 -11.60 2.36 5.10
N GLY A 69 -12.30 1.37 5.66
CA GLY A 69 -12.62 0.12 4.96
C GLY A 69 -13.49 0.35 3.72
N TYR A 70 -14.51 1.21 3.84
CA TYR A 70 -15.37 1.58 2.72
C TYR A 70 -14.59 2.32 1.62
N ALA A 71 -13.71 3.27 1.98
CA ALA A 71 -12.88 4.00 1.03
C ALA A 71 -11.94 3.06 0.26
N GLN A 72 -11.33 2.08 0.95
CA GLN A 72 -10.49 1.06 0.31
C GLN A 72 -11.27 0.24 -0.71
N GLU A 73 -12.48 -0.23 -0.38
CA GLU A 73 -13.34 -0.94 -1.32
C GLU A 73 -13.75 -0.07 -2.51
N PHE A 74 -14.20 1.15 -2.22
CA PHE A 74 -14.69 2.08 -3.24
C PHE A 74 -13.60 2.46 -4.26
N LEU A 75 -12.37 2.70 -3.78
CA LEU A 75 -11.22 3.06 -4.61
C LEU A 75 -10.59 1.86 -5.32
N SER A 76 -10.58 0.68 -4.69
CA SER A 76 -9.95 -0.53 -5.28
C SER A 76 -10.88 -1.30 -6.21
N HIS A 77 -12.19 -1.06 -6.15
CA HIS A 77 -13.22 -1.90 -6.77
C HIS A 77 -13.19 -3.37 -6.35
N VAL A 78 -12.55 -3.67 -5.21
CA VAL A 78 -12.48 -5.00 -4.62
C VAL A 78 -13.40 -5.04 -3.42
N THR A 79 -14.37 -5.96 -3.44
CA THR A 79 -15.27 -6.18 -2.31
C THR A 79 -14.49 -6.69 -1.10
N HIS A 80 -14.65 -6.06 0.06
CA HIS A 80 -14.03 -6.47 1.32
C HIS A 80 -15.08 -7.14 2.21
N PRO A 81 -15.07 -8.49 2.35
CA PRO A 81 -16.03 -9.17 3.20
C PRO A 81 -15.93 -8.75 4.68
N GLU A 82 -14.71 -8.43 5.14
CA GLU A 82 -14.43 -8.03 6.53
C GLU A 82 -14.93 -6.62 6.85
N ALA A 83 -14.96 -5.71 5.88
CA ALA A 83 -15.56 -4.38 6.05
C ALA A 83 -17.10 -4.43 6.18
N HIS A 84 -17.70 -5.57 5.85
CA HIS A 84 -19.14 -5.82 5.90
C HIS A 84 -19.58 -6.69 7.08
N ASN A 85 -18.72 -6.90 8.10
CA ASN A 85 -19.09 -7.66 9.29
C ASN A 85 -20.10 -6.86 10.14
N LYS A 86 -21.38 -6.94 9.75
CA LYS A 86 -22.51 -6.16 10.29
C LYS A 86 -22.88 -6.46 11.74
N GLU A 87 -22.34 -7.51 12.34
CA GLU A 87 -22.85 -8.03 13.61
C GLU A 87 -22.24 -7.36 14.85
N SER A 88 -21.26 -6.44 14.70
CA SER A 88 -20.59 -5.82 15.87
C SER A 88 -20.08 -4.39 15.69
N SER A 89 -20.27 -3.73 14.54
CA SER A 89 -19.80 -2.34 14.35
C SER A 89 -20.91 -1.31 14.58
N LEU A 90 -20.63 -0.22 15.31
CA LEU A 90 -21.59 0.86 15.54
C LEU A 90 -21.87 1.68 14.29
N VAL A 91 -20.87 1.84 13.43
CA VAL A 91 -20.95 2.64 12.20
C VAL A 91 -20.80 1.74 10.98
N HIS A 92 -21.62 1.99 9.98
CA HIS A 92 -21.63 1.27 8.70
C HIS A 92 -21.65 2.24 7.54
N LEU A 93 -20.94 1.91 6.46
CA LEU A 93 -21.07 2.59 5.18
C LEU A 93 -21.53 1.61 4.09
N GLN A 94 -22.41 2.07 3.22
CA GLN A 94 -22.83 1.34 2.04
C GLN A 94 -23.00 2.26 0.83
N LYS A 95 -22.78 1.73 -0.36
CA LYS A 95 -23.02 2.43 -1.62
C LYS A 95 -24.52 2.39 -1.94
N ILE A 96 -25.13 3.56 -2.17
CA ILE A 96 -26.54 3.66 -2.63
C ILE A 96 -26.56 3.76 -4.16
N ASP A 97 -25.74 4.64 -4.72
CA ASP A 97 -25.65 4.93 -6.16
C ASP A 97 -24.19 5.23 -6.55
N ARG A 98 -23.95 5.63 -7.79
CA ARG A 98 -22.62 5.94 -8.33
C ARG A 98 -21.88 6.98 -7.49
N ASP A 99 -22.57 8.04 -7.07
CA ASP A 99 -22.03 9.19 -6.33
C ASP A 99 -22.67 9.41 -4.95
N ARG A 100 -23.48 8.43 -4.50
CA ARG A 100 -24.21 8.48 -3.22
C ARG A 100 -23.87 7.31 -2.31
N HIS A 101 -23.63 7.63 -1.05
CA HIS A 101 -23.24 6.69 0.00
C HIS A 101 -24.14 6.87 1.22
N ARG A 102 -24.44 5.81 1.96
CA ARG A 102 -25.14 5.89 3.24
C ARG A 102 -24.18 5.56 4.36
N LEU A 103 -24.05 6.47 5.31
CA LEU A 103 -23.46 6.22 6.62
C LEU A 103 -24.61 5.98 7.59
N THR A 104 -24.57 4.85 8.32
CA THR A 104 -25.55 4.49 9.33
C THR A 104 -24.84 4.32 10.67
N VAL A 105 -25.33 5.02 11.70
CA VAL A 105 -24.87 4.88 13.09
C VAL A 105 -25.96 4.16 13.88
N GLN A 106 -25.63 2.99 14.41
CA GLN A 106 -26.48 2.21 15.28
C GLN A 106 -26.29 2.66 16.73
N PRO A 107 -27.36 2.60 17.56
CA PRO A 107 -27.24 2.85 18.98
C PRO A 107 -26.35 1.77 19.64
N GLU A 108 -25.55 2.18 20.63
CA GLU A 108 -24.74 1.26 21.43
C GLU A 108 -25.64 0.30 22.21
N SER A 109 -25.75 -0.96 21.77
CA SER A 109 -26.50 -1.98 22.49
C SER A 109 -25.64 -2.53 23.63
N HIS A 110 -25.77 -1.98 24.83
CA HIS A 110 -25.23 -2.60 26.04
C HIS A 110 -25.90 -3.95 26.26
N LYS A 111 -25.15 -5.06 26.14
CA LYS A 111 -25.62 -6.38 26.58
C LYS A 111 -25.45 -6.48 28.11
N GLU A 112 -26.60 -6.59 28.80
CA GLU A 112 -26.82 -6.91 30.24
C GLU A 112 -26.36 -5.80 31.24
N SER A 113 -27.14 -5.28 32.19
CA SER A 113 -28.32 -5.77 32.93
C SER A 113 -29.24 -4.62 33.40
N GLU A 114 -30.53 -4.96 33.49
CA GLU A 114 -31.64 -4.41 34.28
C GLU A 114 -31.62 -2.97 34.87
N ALA A 115 -32.75 -2.32 34.59
CA ALA A 115 -33.44 -1.26 35.33
C ALA A 115 -32.99 0.21 35.13
N ASN A 116 -33.86 0.91 34.37
CA ASN A 116 -34.06 2.36 34.32
C ASN A 116 -32.98 3.23 33.63
N SER A 117 -33.05 3.29 32.30
CA SER A 117 -33.11 4.57 31.60
C SER A 117 -33.71 4.39 30.20
N HIS A 118 -34.83 5.09 29.95
CA HIS A 118 -35.35 5.28 28.61
C HIS A 118 -34.42 6.23 27.85
N THR A 119 -33.43 5.68 27.16
CA THR A 119 -32.81 6.37 26.03
C THR A 119 -33.05 5.50 24.81
N GLU A 120 -34.16 5.76 24.12
CA GLU A 120 -34.44 5.18 22.80
C GLU A 120 -33.33 5.64 21.85
N GLY A 121 -32.31 4.81 21.66
CA GLY A 121 -31.25 5.07 20.70
C GLY A 121 -31.83 5.00 19.29
N THR A 122 -31.99 6.14 18.64
CA THR A 122 -32.42 6.19 17.24
C THR A 122 -31.23 5.88 16.33
N THR A 123 -31.47 5.03 15.33
CA THR A 123 -30.48 4.82 14.26
C THR A 123 -30.37 6.11 13.45
N GLN A 124 -29.17 6.66 13.35
CA GLN A 124 -28.92 7.87 12.57
C GLN A 124 -28.41 7.49 11.17
N GLU A 125 -29.10 7.93 10.13
CA GLU A 125 -28.71 7.68 8.75
C GLU A 125 -28.37 9.00 8.04
N VAL A 126 -27.17 9.05 7.48
CA VAL A 126 -26.67 10.20 6.73
C VAL A 126 -26.35 9.76 5.31
N GLU A 127 -26.89 10.46 4.33
CA GLU A 127 -26.53 10.24 2.94
C GLU A 127 -25.43 11.22 2.54
N LEU A 128 -24.34 10.68 2.02
CA LEU A 128 -23.13 11.39 1.63
C LEU A 128 -23.01 11.43 0.11
N THR A 129 -22.54 12.55 -0.42
CA THR A 129 -21.96 12.58 -1.77
C THR A 129 -20.55 11.99 -1.77
N THR A 130 -20.03 11.58 -2.92
CA THR A 130 -18.63 11.13 -3.01
C THR A 130 -17.63 12.21 -2.57
N VAL A 131 -17.92 13.49 -2.81
CA VAL A 131 -17.08 14.60 -2.32
C VAL A 131 -17.08 14.66 -0.79
N GLN A 132 -18.25 14.56 -0.16
CA GLN A 132 -18.35 14.53 1.30
C GLN A 132 -17.66 13.32 1.93
N LEU A 133 -17.76 12.16 1.27
CA LEU A 133 -17.02 10.96 1.69
C LEU A 133 -15.52 11.21 1.68
N PHE A 134 -14.97 11.80 0.61
CA PHE A 134 -13.54 12.06 0.54
C PHE A 134 -13.08 13.13 1.53
N ASP A 135 -13.88 14.17 1.78
CA ASP A 135 -13.57 15.14 2.84
C ASP A 135 -13.57 14.48 4.24
N LEU A 136 -14.42 13.47 4.46
CA LEU A 136 -14.43 12.69 5.71
C LEU A 136 -13.20 11.77 5.83
N VAL A 137 -12.80 11.11 4.75
CA VAL A 137 -11.57 10.31 4.68
C VAL A 137 -10.35 11.19 4.98
N GLU A 138 -10.25 12.33 4.32
CA GLU A 138 -9.15 13.30 4.52
C GLU A 138 -9.11 13.83 5.96
N ALA A 139 -10.27 14.11 6.58
CA ALA A 139 -10.33 14.52 7.98
C ALA A 139 -9.78 13.45 8.93
N ILE A 140 -10.04 12.16 8.64
CA ILE A 140 -9.52 11.02 9.39
C ILE A 140 -8.02 10.84 9.15
N ASP A 141 -7.55 11.01 7.92
CA ASP A 141 -6.13 10.94 7.59
C ASP A 141 -5.33 12.05 8.28
N GLN A 142 -5.86 13.28 8.33
CA GLN A 142 -5.28 14.39 9.09
C GLN A 142 -5.25 14.11 10.60
N PHE A 143 -6.26 13.42 11.13
CA PHE A 143 -6.24 12.96 12.51
C PHE A 143 -5.09 11.98 12.77
N PHE A 144 -4.88 10.97 11.90
CA PHE A 144 -3.75 10.03 12.05
C PHE A 144 -2.38 10.67 11.84
N ALA A 145 -2.30 11.75 11.06
CA ALA A 145 -1.09 12.53 10.92
C ALA A 145 -0.76 13.36 12.19
N ASP A 146 -1.74 13.60 13.08
CA ASP A 146 -1.56 14.32 14.35
C ASP A 146 -1.12 13.36 15.47
N ASN A 147 0.19 13.17 15.60
CA ASN A 147 0.82 12.31 16.61
C ASN A 147 0.56 12.73 18.09
N GLN A 148 -0.11 13.86 18.34
CA GLN A 148 -0.47 14.33 19.68
C GLN A 148 -1.96 14.19 19.98
N THR A 149 -2.72 13.48 19.14
CA THR A 149 -4.14 13.22 19.35
C THR A 149 -4.42 11.73 19.29
N LEU A 150 -4.71 11.14 20.45
CA LEU A 150 -4.95 9.71 20.63
C LEU A 150 -3.83 8.83 20.03
N PRO A 151 -2.57 8.97 20.50
CA PRO A 151 -1.44 8.19 19.95
C PRO A 151 -1.62 6.66 20.09
N ASP A 152 -2.43 6.23 21.06
CA ASP A 152 -2.75 4.81 21.28
C ASP A 152 -3.80 4.27 20.28
N LEU A 153 -4.55 5.15 19.60
CA LEU A 153 -5.50 4.74 18.58
C LEU A 153 -4.74 4.44 17.29
N THR A 154 -4.67 3.15 16.93
CA THR A 154 -4.04 2.69 15.70
C THR A 154 -5.06 2.04 14.78
N LEU A 155 -5.03 2.43 13.52
CA LEU A 155 -5.91 1.86 12.50
C LEU A 155 -5.25 0.63 11.86
N GLN A 156 -5.74 -0.56 12.20
CA GLN A 156 -5.27 -1.81 11.60
C GLN A 156 -6.03 -2.12 10.31
N LEU A 157 -5.68 -1.47 9.21
CA LEU A 157 -6.22 -1.82 7.89
C LEU A 157 -5.42 -2.99 7.31
N ALA A 158 -6.04 -4.15 7.16
CA ALA A 158 -5.43 -5.27 6.47
C ALA A 158 -5.43 -5.02 4.94
N PRO A 159 -4.31 -5.26 4.23
CA PRO A 159 -4.27 -5.12 2.79
C PRO A 159 -5.21 -6.12 2.12
N VAL A 160 -6.00 -5.64 1.16
CA VAL A 160 -6.97 -6.44 0.41
C VAL A 160 -6.27 -7.60 -0.28
N SER A 161 -6.65 -8.83 0.05
CA SER A 161 -6.01 -9.98 -0.59
C SER A 161 -6.35 -10.00 -2.09
N ARG A 162 -5.34 -10.16 -2.95
CA ARG A 162 -5.49 -10.28 -4.42
C ARG A 162 -6.44 -11.42 -4.85
N ARG A 163 -6.80 -12.34 -3.95
CA ARG A 163 -7.77 -13.42 -4.22
C ARG A 163 -9.19 -12.88 -4.44
N TYR A 164 -9.53 -11.73 -3.87
CA TYR A 164 -10.85 -11.10 -4.03
C TYR A 164 -10.97 -10.30 -5.35
N VAL A 165 -9.87 -9.87 -5.95
CA VAL A 165 -9.85 -9.21 -7.29
C VAL A 165 -10.36 -10.15 -8.41
N ARG A 166 -10.21 -11.47 -8.23
CA ARG A 166 -10.47 -12.47 -9.28
C ARG A 166 -11.86 -13.11 -9.22
N SER A 167 -12.66 -12.81 -8.20
CA SER A 167 -13.86 -13.60 -7.88
C SER A 167 -15.17 -13.00 -8.40
N GLY A 168 -15.14 -11.85 -9.09
CA GLY A 168 -16.35 -11.14 -9.53
C GLY A 168 -16.91 -11.46 -10.92
N GLN A 169 -16.21 -12.19 -11.80
CA GLN A 169 -16.62 -12.21 -13.23
C GLN A 169 -16.42 -13.49 -14.06
N GLN A 170 -16.17 -14.68 -13.49
CA GLN A 170 -15.94 -15.89 -14.32
C GLN A 170 -16.61 -17.19 -13.86
N LEU A 171 -17.81 -17.14 -13.27
CA LEU A 171 -18.56 -18.38 -12.95
C LEU A 171 -19.88 -18.55 -13.71
N VAL A 172 -20.13 -17.78 -14.77
CA VAL A 172 -21.25 -18.07 -15.69
C VAL A 172 -20.79 -17.89 -17.14
N LYS A 173 -20.65 -19.02 -17.84
CA LYS A 173 -20.27 -19.21 -19.26
C LYS A 173 -18.78 -19.18 -19.57
N GLN A 174 -18.12 -20.33 -19.42
CA GLN A 174 -17.16 -20.83 -20.41
C GLN A 174 -16.88 -22.32 -20.12
N ALA A 175 -17.89 -23.16 -20.40
CA ALA A 175 -17.68 -24.56 -20.71
C ALA A 175 -17.95 -24.72 -22.20
N VAL A 176 -17.11 -25.51 -22.89
CA VAL A 176 -17.03 -25.73 -24.35
C VAL A 176 -16.06 -24.76 -25.02
N PRO A 177 -14.76 -25.12 -25.07
CA PRO A 177 -14.30 -25.73 -26.31
C PRO A 177 -13.27 -26.84 -26.02
N ALA A 178 -13.74 -28.08 -25.94
CA ALA A 178 -12.86 -29.24 -25.83
C ALA A 178 -13.20 -30.35 -26.85
N THR A 179 -13.91 -30.05 -27.93
CA THR A 179 -14.43 -31.11 -28.83
C THR A 179 -14.25 -30.89 -30.33
N VAL A 180 -13.46 -29.91 -30.80
CA VAL A 180 -13.15 -29.77 -32.24
C VAL A 180 -11.64 -29.78 -32.45
N GLY A 181 -11.04 -30.96 -32.24
CA GLY A 181 -9.58 -31.15 -32.23
C GLY A 181 -9.04 -32.29 -33.10
N ALA A 182 -9.79 -32.83 -34.06
CA ALA A 182 -9.31 -34.03 -34.79
C ALA A 182 -9.75 -34.13 -36.27
N SER A 183 -9.60 -33.07 -37.08
CA SER A 183 -9.73 -33.23 -38.55
C SER A 183 -9.16 -32.07 -39.38
N GLY A 184 -8.04 -31.46 -38.99
CA GLY A 184 -7.49 -30.29 -39.73
C GLY A 184 -5.97 -30.22 -39.89
N LEU A 185 -5.21 -31.17 -39.34
CA LEU A 185 -3.75 -31.07 -39.21
C LEU A 185 -2.93 -31.73 -40.32
N ALA A 186 -3.54 -32.26 -41.39
CA ALA A 186 -2.78 -32.91 -42.46
C ALA A 186 -2.46 -31.99 -43.66
N LEU A 187 -3.25 -30.93 -43.91
CA LEU A 187 -3.09 -30.10 -45.13
C LEU A 187 -2.37 -28.76 -44.92
N ALA A 188 -2.18 -28.29 -43.68
CA ALA A 188 -1.53 -27.00 -43.42
C ALA A 188 0.01 -27.05 -43.46
N ALA A 189 0.63 -28.22 -43.26
CA ALA A 189 2.09 -28.35 -43.18
C ALA A 189 2.81 -28.08 -44.52
N ILE A 190 2.13 -28.29 -45.65
CA ILE A 190 2.72 -28.07 -46.98
C ILE A 190 2.63 -26.58 -47.40
N ALA A 191 1.58 -25.86 -46.97
CA ALA A 191 1.38 -24.47 -47.37
C ALA A 191 2.34 -23.47 -46.69
N PHE A 192 2.82 -23.76 -45.47
CA PHE A 192 3.71 -22.85 -44.74
C PHE A 192 5.19 -22.92 -45.14
N PHE A 193 5.61 -23.87 -45.98
CA PHE A 193 7.01 -23.94 -46.44
C PHE A 193 7.31 -22.98 -47.61
N LEU A 194 6.29 -22.50 -48.32
CA LEU A 194 6.43 -21.63 -49.51
C LEU A 194 6.07 -20.16 -49.25
N ILE A 195 5.72 -19.79 -48.01
CA ILE A 195 5.42 -18.41 -47.65
C ILE A 195 6.69 -17.74 -47.11
N PRO A 196 7.25 -16.72 -47.77
CA PRO A 196 8.37 -15.96 -47.23
C PRO A 196 7.95 -15.29 -45.92
N ILE A 197 8.77 -15.48 -44.89
CA ILE A 197 8.53 -15.02 -43.51
C ILE A 197 8.37 -13.49 -43.52
N PRO A 198 7.20 -12.93 -43.17
CA PRO A 198 7.02 -11.49 -43.12
C PRO A 198 7.75 -10.89 -41.92
N GLU A 199 8.46 -9.78 -42.13
CA GLU A 199 9.12 -9.03 -41.07
C GLU A 199 8.11 -8.56 -40.01
N ALA A 200 8.43 -8.84 -38.75
CA ALA A 200 7.58 -8.55 -37.61
C ALA A 200 7.39 -7.03 -37.42
N VAL A 201 6.21 -6.54 -37.82
CA VAL A 201 5.74 -5.20 -37.43
C VAL A 201 5.59 -5.16 -35.91
N ARG A 202 6.42 -4.34 -35.27
CA ARG A 202 6.42 -4.11 -33.82
C ARG A 202 5.07 -3.54 -33.39
N ARG A 203 4.41 -4.23 -32.45
CA ARG A 203 3.21 -3.75 -31.77
C ARG A 203 3.58 -2.55 -30.86
N PRO A 204 2.79 -1.47 -30.80
CA PRO A 204 3.08 -0.32 -29.95
C PRO A 204 3.05 -0.69 -28.46
N THR A 205 4.11 -0.29 -27.75
CA THR A 205 4.23 -0.35 -26.29
C THR A 205 3.33 0.71 -25.67
N GLU A 206 2.33 0.30 -24.89
CA GLU A 206 1.58 1.19 -24.00
C GLU A 206 2.40 1.50 -22.73
N ALA A 207 2.20 2.71 -22.23
CA ALA A 207 3.15 3.50 -21.44
C ALA A 207 3.38 3.04 -19.99
N THR A 208 4.65 3.10 -19.61
CA THR A 208 5.24 2.85 -18.28
C THR A 208 5.00 4.02 -17.31
N SER A 209 4.34 3.74 -16.16
CA SER A 209 4.50 4.49 -14.91
C SER A 209 5.88 4.17 -14.26
N PRO A 210 6.46 5.06 -13.44
CA PRO A 210 7.91 5.24 -13.34
C PRO A 210 8.60 4.02 -12.72
N SER A 211 9.10 3.13 -13.58
CA SER A 211 9.95 2.02 -13.17
C SER A 211 11.25 2.57 -12.59
N ALA A 212 11.59 2.11 -11.38
CA ALA A 212 12.92 2.21 -10.81
C ALA A 212 13.98 2.01 -11.89
N GLN A 213 14.93 2.95 -11.96
CA GLN A 213 15.84 3.20 -13.07
C GLN A 213 16.49 1.90 -13.58
N SER A 214 16.01 1.46 -14.74
CA SER A 214 16.45 0.25 -15.43
C SER A 214 17.52 0.63 -16.46
N THR A 215 18.79 0.57 -16.08
CA THR A 215 19.89 0.41 -17.03
C THR A 215 20.16 -1.09 -17.21
N ASN A 216 19.37 -1.74 -18.07
CA ASN A 216 19.68 -2.99 -18.79
C ASN A 216 20.46 -4.12 -18.05
N ILE A 217 20.27 -4.31 -16.74
CA ILE A 217 21.03 -5.31 -15.95
C ILE A 217 20.77 -6.73 -16.47
N ALA A 218 19.54 -7.01 -16.91
CA ALA A 218 19.14 -8.32 -17.41
C ALA A 218 19.75 -8.67 -18.79
N ASN A 219 20.14 -7.66 -19.58
CA ASN A 219 20.64 -7.83 -20.94
C ASN A 219 22.17 -7.68 -21.04
N ALA A 220 22.85 -7.34 -19.95
CA ALA A 220 24.29 -7.21 -19.92
C ALA A 220 24.98 -8.59 -19.98
N PRO A 221 26.13 -8.71 -20.68
CA PRO A 221 26.93 -9.94 -20.66
C PRO A 221 27.30 -10.32 -19.21
N PRO A 222 27.13 -11.58 -18.81
CA PRO A 222 27.40 -11.97 -17.43
C PRO A 222 28.90 -12.13 -17.16
N ILE A 223 29.34 -11.66 -15.99
CA ILE A 223 30.64 -12.07 -15.43
C ILE A 223 30.46 -13.47 -14.83
N THR A 224 31.22 -14.45 -15.30
CA THR A 224 31.06 -15.88 -14.93
C THR A 224 32.26 -16.48 -14.19
N ASP A 225 33.38 -15.75 -14.07
CA ASP A 225 34.56 -16.21 -13.33
C ASP A 225 34.26 -16.31 -11.82
N PRO A 226 34.33 -17.52 -11.21
CA PRO A 226 34.04 -17.72 -9.79
C PRO A 226 34.89 -16.86 -8.85
N LEU A 227 36.18 -16.64 -9.17
CA LEU A 227 37.06 -15.83 -8.32
C LEU A 227 36.66 -14.36 -8.36
N GLN A 228 36.34 -13.85 -9.55
CA GLN A 228 35.84 -12.48 -9.72
C GLN A 228 34.48 -12.28 -9.04
N LEU A 229 33.58 -13.26 -9.12
CA LEU A 229 32.27 -13.20 -8.46
C LEU A 229 32.39 -13.09 -6.94
N VAL A 230 33.29 -13.86 -6.31
CA VAL A 230 33.53 -13.78 -4.86
C VAL A 230 34.12 -12.43 -4.47
N GLN A 231 35.09 -11.91 -5.24
CA GLN A 231 35.68 -10.59 -4.98
C GLN A 231 34.64 -9.46 -5.12
N LEU A 232 33.80 -9.51 -6.16
CA LEU A 232 32.75 -8.53 -6.39
C LEU A 232 31.65 -8.62 -5.32
N GLN A 233 31.30 -9.82 -4.84
CA GLN A 233 30.36 -10.01 -3.74
C GLN A 233 30.88 -9.38 -2.45
N GLN A 234 32.15 -9.60 -2.10
CA GLN A 234 32.79 -8.98 -0.93
C GLN A 234 32.78 -7.47 -1.04
N LYS A 235 33.24 -6.93 -2.17
CA LYS A 235 33.28 -5.48 -2.42
C LYS A 235 31.89 -4.84 -2.35
N LEU A 236 30.87 -5.47 -2.93
CA LEU A 236 29.49 -5.00 -2.84
C LEU A 236 28.99 -4.99 -1.38
N THR A 237 29.31 -6.05 -0.63
CA THR A 237 28.93 -6.13 0.79
C THR A 237 29.59 -5.04 1.62
N ASP A 238 30.88 -4.77 1.38
CA ASP A 238 31.64 -3.73 2.10
C ASP A 238 31.22 -2.31 1.73
N GLN A 239 30.64 -2.10 0.54
CA GLN A 239 29.98 -0.84 0.16
C GLN A 239 28.62 -0.67 0.84
N LEU A 240 27.81 -1.73 0.89
CA LEU A 240 26.43 -1.68 1.37
C LEU A 240 26.33 -1.64 2.89
N ARG A 241 27.11 -2.47 3.60
CA ARG A 241 27.04 -2.61 5.06
C ARG A 241 27.22 -1.29 5.82
N PRO A 242 28.24 -0.45 5.55
CA PRO A 242 28.40 0.84 6.26
C PRO A 242 27.39 1.91 5.80
N ALA A 243 26.90 1.82 4.56
CA ALA A 243 25.90 2.72 4.01
C ALA A 243 24.47 2.38 4.50
N TRP A 244 24.26 1.15 4.98
CA TRP A 244 22.99 0.69 5.50
C TRP A 244 22.79 1.11 6.95
N LYS A 245 21.96 2.13 7.13
CA LYS A 245 21.47 2.56 8.44
C LYS A 245 19.95 2.64 8.32
N PRO A 246 19.20 1.63 8.78
CA PRO A 246 17.74 1.65 8.69
C PRO A 246 17.22 2.81 9.54
N ASN A 247 16.70 3.85 8.89
CA ASN A 247 16.09 5.00 9.57
C ASN A 247 14.66 4.70 10.05
N VAL A 248 14.08 3.60 9.56
CA VAL A 248 12.73 3.12 9.88
C VAL A 248 12.83 1.60 10.06
N ALA A 249 12.11 1.05 11.03
CA ALA A 249 12.00 -0.40 11.19
C ALA A 249 11.35 -1.00 9.93
N LEU A 250 12.09 -1.82 9.19
CA LEU A 250 11.51 -2.53 8.05
C LEU A 250 10.52 -3.59 8.57
N GLY A 251 9.33 -3.65 8.00
CA GLY A 251 8.36 -4.71 8.33
C GLY A 251 8.69 -6.05 7.67
N GLN A 252 9.43 -6.05 6.55
CA GLN A 252 9.77 -7.22 5.75
C GLN A 252 11.14 -7.05 5.06
N ASP A 253 11.67 -8.15 4.52
CA ASP A 253 12.91 -8.14 3.74
C ASP A 253 12.73 -7.38 2.41
N LEU A 254 13.62 -6.42 2.15
CA LEU A 254 13.72 -5.75 0.84
C LEU A 254 14.76 -6.48 -0.02
N VAL A 255 14.32 -7.11 -1.12
CA VAL A 255 15.13 -7.94 -1.99
C VAL A 255 15.30 -7.29 -3.37
N TYR A 256 16.55 -7.07 -3.76
CA TYR A 256 16.93 -6.46 -5.04
C TYR A 256 17.91 -7.34 -5.82
N ARG A 257 17.78 -7.35 -7.14
CA ARG A 257 18.81 -7.82 -8.07
C ARG A 257 19.69 -6.63 -8.43
N VAL A 258 20.98 -6.71 -8.14
CA VAL A 258 21.94 -5.61 -8.32
C VAL A 258 22.97 -6.01 -9.38
N GLY A 259 23.19 -5.13 -10.35
CA GLY A 259 24.20 -5.28 -11.39
C GLY A 259 25.48 -4.54 -11.04
N VAL A 260 26.60 -5.26 -10.99
CA VAL A 260 27.91 -4.74 -10.58
C VAL A 260 28.92 -4.97 -11.70
N ALA A 261 29.62 -3.93 -12.11
CA ALA A 261 30.69 -4.01 -13.10
C ALA A 261 31.95 -4.67 -12.53
N ALA A 262 32.88 -5.07 -13.41
CA ALA A 262 34.16 -5.71 -13.02
C ALA A 262 35.01 -4.83 -12.07
N ASN A 263 34.84 -3.51 -12.11
CA ASN A 263 35.51 -2.59 -11.19
C ASN A 263 34.79 -2.44 -9.83
N GLY A 264 33.67 -3.13 -9.59
CA GLY A 264 32.87 -3.04 -8.37
C GLY A 264 31.91 -1.85 -8.30
N ALA A 265 31.67 -1.14 -9.40
CA ALA A 265 30.67 -0.08 -9.47
C ALA A 265 29.26 -0.66 -9.64
N ILE A 266 28.29 -0.14 -8.90
CA ILE A 266 26.87 -0.50 -9.06
C ILE A 266 26.31 0.24 -10.28
N LYS A 267 25.91 -0.51 -11.30
CA LYS A 267 25.43 0.03 -12.60
C LYS A 267 23.91 0.04 -12.71
N GLY A 268 23.23 -0.69 -11.83
CA GLY A 268 21.78 -0.73 -11.76
C GLY A 268 21.29 -1.65 -10.64
N TYR A 269 20.02 -1.52 -10.30
CA TYR A 269 19.30 -2.49 -9.48
C TYR A 269 17.84 -2.63 -9.94
N VAL A 270 17.20 -3.75 -9.60
CA VAL A 270 15.78 -4.02 -9.83
C VAL A 270 15.18 -4.69 -8.60
N ALA A 271 14.01 -4.23 -8.16
CA ALA A 271 13.27 -4.87 -7.08
C ALA A 271 12.78 -6.27 -7.49
N THR A 272 12.87 -7.25 -6.59
CA THR A 272 12.49 -8.65 -6.87
C THR A 272 11.27 -9.14 -6.09
N ASN A 273 10.81 -8.35 -5.12
CA ASN A 273 9.53 -8.54 -4.44
C ASN A 273 8.74 -7.22 -4.44
N ASP A 274 7.41 -7.32 -4.27
CA ASP A 274 6.47 -6.20 -4.40
C ASP A 274 6.81 -5.03 -3.45
N ILE A 275 7.23 -5.36 -2.22
CA ILE A 275 7.57 -4.38 -1.18
C ILE A 275 8.82 -3.56 -1.54
N SER A 276 9.83 -4.17 -2.16
CA SER A 276 11.07 -3.47 -2.55
C SER A 276 10.86 -2.37 -3.58
N ASN A 277 9.82 -2.47 -4.41
CA ASN A 277 9.56 -1.45 -5.42
C ASN A 277 9.14 -0.12 -4.76
N GLY A 278 8.34 -0.18 -3.71
CA GLY A 278 7.87 1.01 -2.98
C GLY A 278 8.89 1.58 -1.99
N GLN A 279 9.86 0.78 -1.55
CA GLN A 279 10.78 1.16 -0.45
C GLN A 279 12.23 1.36 -0.88
N VAL A 280 12.51 1.46 -2.18
CA VAL A 280 13.88 1.63 -2.70
C VAL A 280 14.61 2.85 -2.14
N GLN A 281 13.88 3.95 -1.89
CA GLN A 281 14.43 5.19 -1.34
C GLN A 281 14.94 5.04 0.10
N GLN A 282 14.50 4.00 0.80
CA GLN A 282 14.97 3.68 2.14
C GLN A 282 16.33 2.97 2.12
N THR A 283 16.71 2.37 0.98
CA THR A 283 17.98 1.65 0.80
C THR A 283 19.13 2.58 0.39
N PRO A 284 20.40 2.17 0.54
CA PRO A 284 21.54 2.95 0.05
C PRO A 284 21.72 2.82 -1.47
N LEU A 285 21.01 1.91 -2.13
CA LEU A 285 21.18 1.60 -3.55
C LEU A 285 21.05 2.83 -4.47
N PRO A 286 20.06 3.73 -4.31
CA PRO A 286 19.95 4.92 -5.16
C PRO A 286 21.19 5.83 -5.08
N ARG A 287 21.84 5.87 -3.92
CA ARG A 287 22.99 6.74 -3.62
C ARG A 287 24.30 6.15 -4.12
N LEU A 288 24.35 4.83 -4.25
CA LEU A 288 25.54 4.07 -4.69
C LEU A 288 25.52 3.78 -6.19
N LEU A 289 24.45 4.16 -6.91
CA LEU A 289 24.41 4.08 -8.37
C LEU A 289 25.50 4.96 -8.97
N SER A 290 26.35 4.33 -9.79
CA SER A 290 27.34 5.06 -10.58
C SER A 290 26.68 5.61 -11.83
N GLN A 291 26.71 6.93 -12.00
CA GLN A 291 26.24 7.57 -13.22
C GLN A 291 27.20 7.25 -14.39
N PRO A 292 26.68 7.03 -15.61
CA PRO A 292 27.53 6.93 -16.78
C PRO A 292 28.21 8.29 -17.02
N ALA A 293 29.52 8.28 -17.33
CA ALA A 293 30.22 9.49 -17.73
C ALA A 293 29.56 10.07 -18.99
N ALA A 294 29.15 11.33 -18.93
CA ALA A 294 28.52 12.02 -20.05
C ALA A 294 29.42 11.93 -21.30
N GLY A 295 28.94 11.29 -22.36
CA GLY A 295 29.56 11.33 -23.68
C GLY A 295 30.37 10.12 -24.14
N SER A 296 30.27 8.94 -23.52
CA SER A 296 30.89 7.72 -24.10
C SER A 296 29.86 6.65 -24.44
N ALA A 297 29.76 6.32 -25.73
CA ALA A 297 29.12 5.10 -26.21
C ALA A 297 30.04 3.92 -25.86
N THR A 298 29.97 3.47 -24.60
CA THR A 298 30.73 2.31 -24.14
C THR A 298 30.05 1.02 -24.64
N PRO A 299 30.80 -0.01 -25.05
CA PRO A 299 30.26 -1.34 -25.31
C PRO A 299 29.44 -1.83 -24.11
N PRO A 300 28.49 -2.77 -24.31
CA PRO A 300 27.72 -3.34 -23.19
C PRO A 300 28.68 -3.95 -22.16
N GLU A 301 28.85 -3.23 -21.06
CA GLU A 301 29.75 -3.60 -19.96
C GLU A 301 29.25 -4.91 -19.34
N SER A 302 30.16 -5.85 -19.10
CA SER A 302 29.80 -7.12 -18.45
C SER A 302 29.47 -6.87 -16.98
N LEU A 303 28.35 -7.44 -16.51
CA LEU A 303 27.89 -7.25 -15.14
C LEU A 303 27.84 -8.59 -14.41
N ALA A 304 28.41 -8.62 -13.21
CA ALA A 304 28.08 -9.59 -12.19
C ALA A 304 26.73 -9.22 -11.58
N GLN A 305 25.94 -10.22 -11.20
CA GLN A 305 24.61 -10.00 -10.67
C GLN A 305 24.45 -10.67 -9.32
N PHE A 306 23.92 -9.90 -8.37
CA PHE A 306 23.75 -10.34 -6.99
C PHE A 306 22.33 -10.12 -6.52
N GLN A 307 21.83 -11.03 -5.70
CA GLN A 307 20.68 -10.79 -4.85
C GLN A 307 21.14 -10.10 -3.57
N VAL A 308 20.62 -8.90 -3.33
CA VAL A 308 20.85 -8.12 -2.12
C VAL A 308 19.57 -8.09 -1.30
N THR A 309 19.65 -8.50 -0.04
CA THR A 309 18.52 -8.52 0.90
C THR A 309 18.82 -7.63 2.09
N PHE A 310 17.96 -6.63 2.32
CA PHE A 310 17.98 -5.79 3.52
C PHE A 310 16.92 -6.30 4.48
N THR A 311 17.34 -6.69 5.68
CA THR A 311 16.45 -7.35 6.65
C THR A 311 15.92 -6.36 7.70
N PRO A 312 14.76 -6.64 8.33
CA PRO A 312 14.24 -5.93 9.51
C PRO A 312 15.24 -5.78 10.66
N LYS A 313 16.17 -6.73 10.80
CA LYS A 313 17.21 -6.72 11.84
C LYS A 313 18.35 -5.75 11.56
N GLY A 314 18.31 -5.04 10.43
CA GLY A 314 19.39 -4.15 10.02
C GLY A 314 20.58 -4.87 9.37
N GLU A 315 20.44 -6.15 9.03
CA GLU A 315 21.48 -6.90 8.33
C GLU A 315 21.33 -6.76 6.81
N VAL A 316 22.47 -6.74 6.10
CA VAL A 316 22.54 -6.81 4.64
C VAL A 316 23.13 -8.17 4.24
N GLN A 317 22.40 -8.92 3.42
CA GLN A 317 22.86 -10.19 2.86
C GLN A 317 23.04 -10.06 1.36
N VAL A 318 24.20 -10.48 0.86
CA VAL A 318 24.53 -10.45 -0.57
C VAL A 318 24.84 -11.88 -1.01
N LYS A 319 24.15 -12.37 -2.04
CA LYS A 319 24.35 -13.70 -2.62
C LYS A 319 24.42 -13.60 -4.15
N PRO A 320 25.12 -14.52 -4.85
CA PRO A 320 25.03 -14.61 -6.31
C PRO A 320 23.58 -14.70 -6.78
N TRP A 321 23.25 -14.04 -7.89
CA TRP A 321 21.90 -14.11 -8.46
C TRP A 321 21.68 -15.45 -9.15
N GLU A 322 20.69 -16.22 -8.68
CA GLU A 322 20.22 -17.42 -9.36
C GLU A 322 18.96 -17.09 -10.18
N ALA A 323 19.06 -17.15 -11.50
CA ALA A 323 17.88 -17.05 -12.35
C ALA A 323 17.02 -18.31 -12.14
N LYS A 324 15.73 -18.13 -11.78
CA LYS A 324 14.76 -19.24 -11.80
C LYS A 324 14.72 -19.81 -13.23
N LYS A 325 15.10 -21.08 -13.37
CA LYS A 325 14.93 -21.87 -14.60
C LYS A 325 13.47 -22.25 -14.81
#